data_AF-A0A183SR05-F1
#
_entry.id   AF-A0A183SR05-F1
#
_cell.length_a   1.000
_cell.length_b   1.000
_cell.length_c   1.000
_cell.angle_alpha   90.00
_cell.angle_beta   90.00
_cell.angle_gamma   90.00
#
_symmetry.space_group_name_H-M   'P 1'
#
loop_
_entity.id
_entity.type
_entity.pdbx_description
1 polymer ?
#
loop_
_entity_poly.entity_id
_entity_poly.type
_entity_poly.pdbx_seq_one_letter_code
_entity_poly.pdbx_strand_id
1 'polypeptide(L)'
;LFASRLTDAVLYGIASRRPGISLTQAVHLTRMMLYEDADSCMLRLIECFMESAPQLLLQLYILLSQPAPDGVVRLIAQYVSCGTSWLSLAWCLTAYQSALRNSRVEKANLRCLSTVFYFLWKAGVLLSRLLALALLADAFRAVWFAACLGVHWVVAVACLIHAGTTFCSARPNTPTEIIFDLVLGAVYCFDVINIREGRSRHFYATCYTVFGVENLTFAVAWFFRPWLPGVVEVGLARRPTDTFDRERVGVFPRWSLLLGVVGAFVLGIAMMLSYYRFAHPSHYARVCFESLFFFVLFIYYLVF
;
A
#
# COMPACT_ATOMS: atom_id res chain seq x y z
N LEU A 1 17.46 10.79 12.84
CA LEU A 1 16.22 11.58 12.61
C LEU A 1 14.98 10.89 13.18
N PHE A 2 14.72 9.61 12.85
CA PHE A 2 13.61 8.84 13.45
C PHE A 2 13.74 8.71 14.97
N ALA A 3 14.89 8.23 15.45
CA ALA A 3 15.14 8.04 16.88
C ALA A 3 14.99 9.34 17.69
N SER A 4 15.45 10.48 17.14
CA SER A 4 15.34 11.77 17.84
C SER A 4 13.88 12.20 18.03
N ARG A 5 13.05 12.12 16.99
CA ARG A 5 11.62 12.50 17.08
C ARG A 5 10.82 11.59 17.99
N LEU A 6 11.10 10.29 17.98
CA LEU A 6 10.48 9.35 18.92
C LEU A 6 10.90 9.66 20.37
N THR A 7 12.15 10.04 20.59
CA THR A 7 12.66 10.44 21.91
C THR A 7 11.95 11.71 22.39
N ASP A 8 11.79 12.70 21.51
CA ASP A 8 11.08 13.95 21.81
C ASP A 8 9.60 13.69 22.15
N ALA A 9 8.93 12.81 21.41
CA ALA A 9 7.56 12.39 21.72
C ALA A 9 7.46 11.77 23.14
N VAL A 10 8.39 10.87 23.50
CA VAL A 10 8.42 10.26 24.84
C VAL A 10 8.70 11.30 25.91
N LEU A 11 9.64 12.23 25.66
CA LEU A 11 9.98 13.30 26.60
C LEU A 11 8.80 14.24 26.85
N TYR A 12 8.08 14.67 25.81
CA TYR A 12 6.86 15.46 25.95
C TYR A 12 5.75 14.68 26.68
N GLY A 13 5.63 13.38 26.41
CA GLY A 13 4.72 12.49 27.14
C GLY A 13 5.01 12.42 28.64
N ILE A 14 6.28 12.27 29.03
CA ILE A 14 6.70 12.28 30.44
C ILE A 14 6.48 13.66 31.05
N ALA A 15 6.84 14.74 30.34
CA ALA A 15 6.67 16.11 30.79
C ALA A 15 5.20 16.47 31.04
N SER A 16 4.28 15.96 30.21
CA SER A 16 2.83 16.18 30.34
C SER A 16 2.20 15.52 31.57
N ARG A 17 2.90 14.59 32.24
CA ARG A 17 2.41 13.87 33.42
C ARG A 17 3.10 14.31 34.71
N ARG A 18 3.94 15.36 34.66
CA ARG A 18 4.64 15.86 35.85
C ARG A 18 3.64 16.49 36.84
N PRO A 19 3.75 16.19 38.15
CA PRO A 19 2.92 16.83 39.16
C PRO A 19 3.21 18.34 39.21
N GLY A 20 2.18 19.15 39.38
CA GLY A 20 2.30 20.61 39.55
C GLY A 20 2.24 21.46 38.28
N ILE A 21 1.99 20.87 37.11
CA ILE A 21 1.81 21.62 35.85
C ILE A 21 0.36 22.10 35.66
N SER A 22 0.17 23.23 34.98
CA SER A 22 -1.16 23.72 34.65
C SER A 22 -1.83 22.86 33.57
N LEU A 23 -3.16 22.79 33.58
CA LEU A 23 -3.94 22.03 32.59
C LEU A 23 -3.64 22.47 31.16
N THR A 24 -3.47 23.77 30.92
CA THR A 24 -3.14 24.33 29.60
C THR A 24 -1.77 23.88 29.12
N GLN A 25 -0.78 23.81 30.02
CA GLN A 25 0.57 23.33 29.71
C GLN A 25 0.58 21.82 29.44
N ALA A 26 -0.17 21.03 30.22
CA ALA A 26 -0.32 19.60 30.00
C ALA A 26 -0.94 19.30 28.63
N VAL A 27 -1.99 20.04 28.24
CA VAL A 27 -2.64 19.91 26.92
C VAL A 27 -1.67 20.30 25.80
N HIS A 28 -0.91 21.38 25.95
CA HIS A 28 0.07 21.80 24.96
C HIS A 28 1.16 20.74 24.74
N LEU A 29 1.74 20.21 25.82
CA LEU A 29 2.75 19.14 25.75
C LEU A 29 2.19 17.85 25.13
N THR A 30 0.95 17.49 25.47
CA THR A 30 0.28 16.33 24.85
C THR A 30 0.11 16.52 23.34
N ARG A 31 -0.22 17.74 22.89
CA ARG A 31 -0.37 18.05 21.46
C ARG A 31 0.97 17.97 20.72
N MET A 32 2.05 18.47 21.32
CA MET A 32 3.40 18.35 20.76
C MET A 32 3.83 16.89 20.63
N MET A 33 3.61 16.08 21.68
CA MET A 33 3.84 14.62 21.66
C MET A 33 3.13 13.96 20.47
N LEU A 34 1.85 14.28 20.25
CA LEU A 34 1.05 13.66 19.18
C LEU A 34 1.52 14.07 17.77
N TYR A 35 2.00 15.31 17.59
CA TYR A 35 2.58 15.74 16.31
C TYR A 35 3.91 15.04 16.03
N GLU A 36 4.80 14.96 17.03
CA GLU A 36 6.08 14.25 16.87
C GLU A 36 5.87 12.74 16.63
N ASP A 37 4.88 12.11 17.26
CA ASP A 37 4.51 10.71 17.01
C ASP A 37 4.01 10.48 15.57
N ALA A 38 3.15 11.38 15.06
CA ALA A 38 2.65 11.31 13.69
C ALA A 38 3.78 11.49 12.66
N ASP A 39 4.66 12.45 12.89
CA ASP A 39 5.83 12.72 12.05
C ASP A 39 6.83 11.55 12.07
N SER A 40 7.09 10.98 13.24
CA SER A 40 7.93 9.78 13.40
C SER A 40 7.34 8.58 12.66
N CYS A 41 6.02 8.37 12.78
CA CYS A 41 5.32 7.31 12.05
C CYS A 41 5.36 7.51 10.53
N MET A 42 5.31 8.76 10.04
CA MET A 42 5.43 9.09 8.63
C MET A 42 6.81 8.73 8.07
N LEU A 43 7.88 9.12 8.79
CA LEU A 43 9.25 8.79 8.39
C LEU A 43 9.47 7.28 8.38
N ARG A 44 8.99 6.56 9.39
CA ARG A 44 9.04 5.10 9.43
C ARG A 44 8.27 4.47 8.27
N LEU A 45 7.10 5.01 7.93
CA LEU A 45 6.33 4.53 6.79
C LEU A 45 7.12 4.66 5.48
N ILE A 46 7.75 5.82 5.25
CA ILE A 46 8.59 6.06 4.07
C ILE A 46 9.75 5.08 4.05
N GLU A 47 10.49 4.91 5.15
CA GLU A 47 11.60 3.97 5.27
C GLU A 47 11.16 2.53 4.94
N CYS A 48 10.08 2.05 5.56
CA CYS A 48 9.56 0.71 5.31
C CYS A 48 9.15 0.49 3.84
N PHE A 49 8.60 1.50 3.17
CA PHE A 49 8.17 1.36 1.77
C PHE A 49 9.30 1.59 0.75
N MET A 50 10.33 2.34 1.11
CA MET A 50 11.51 2.55 0.26
C MET A 50 12.50 1.38 0.34
N GLU A 51 12.55 0.67 1.48
CA GLU A 51 13.47 -0.44 1.70
C GLU A 51 12.75 -1.79 1.73
N SER A 52 11.85 -1.98 2.71
CA SER A 52 11.25 -3.29 2.99
C SER A 52 10.24 -3.73 1.93
N ALA A 53 9.50 -2.81 1.29
CA ALA A 53 8.55 -3.19 0.23
C ALA A 53 9.23 -3.70 -1.06
N PRO A 54 10.27 -3.03 -1.62
CA PRO A 54 11.08 -3.61 -2.70
C PRO A 54 11.74 -4.93 -2.32
N GLN A 55 12.22 -5.06 -1.07
CA GLN A 55 12.82 -6.31 -0.59
C GLN A 55 11.79 -7.46 -0.57
N LEU A 56 10.57 -7.20 -0.06
CA LEU A 56 9.48 -8.18 -0.10
C LEU A 56 9.07 -8.52 -1.53
N LEU A 57 9.00 -7.53 -2.42
CA LEU A 57 8.71 -7.76 -3.84
C LEU A 57 9.77 -8.67 -4.50
N LEU A 58 11.04 -8.46 -4.17
CA LEU A 58 12.12 -9.34 -4.62
C LEU A 58 11.99 -10.76 -4.05
N GLN A 59 11.62 -10.90 -2.77
CA GLN A 59 11.37 -12.21 -2.15
C GLN A 59 10.23 -12.94 -2.85
N LEU A 60 9.12 -12.25 -3.14
CA LEU A 60 7.98 -12.80 -3.90
C LEU A 60 8.39 -13.18 -5.33
N TYR A 61 9.18 -12.35 -6.01
CA TYR A 61 9.72 -12.69 -7.32
C TYR A 61 10.57 -13.96 -7.27
N ILE A 62 11.51 -14.09 -6.33
CA ILE A 62 12.32 -15.32 -6.14
C ILE A 62 11.41 -16.54 -5.88
N LEU A 63 10.36 -16.35 -5.09
CA LEU A 63 9.36 -17.38 -4.78
C LEU A 63 8.48 -17.74 -5.99
N LEU A 64 8.41 -16.92 -7.03
CA LEU A 64 7.73 -17.27 -8.28
C LEU A 64 8.70 -17.85 -9.31
N SER A 65 9.92 -17.31 -9.38
CA SER A 65 10.85 -17.52 -10.49
C SER A 65 11.89 -18.62 -10.30
N GLN A 66 12.24 -19.01 -9.08
CA GLN A 66 13.29 -20.01 -8.80
C GLN A 66 12.70 -21.42 -8.59
N PRO A 67 13.48 -22.52 -8.40
CA PRO A 67 12.97 -23.85 -8.10
C PRO A 67 12.86 -24.04 -6.58
N ALA A 68 11.90 -24.84 -6.11
CA ALA A 68 11.51 -24.84 -4.70
C ALA A 68 12.74 -25.19 -3.85
N PRO A 69 12.99 -24.51 -2.73
CA PRO A 69 14.14 -24.84 -1.91
C PRO A 69 14.04 -26.30 -1.44
N ASP A 70 15.16 -27.01 -1.48
CA ASP A 70 15.22 -28.39 -0.97
C ASP A 70 14.82 -28.40 0.52
N GLY A 71 13.71 -29.06 0.83
CA GLY A 71 13.19 -29.23 2.18
C GLY A 71 12.01 -28.32 2.55
N VAL A 72 10.94 -28.96 3.06
CA VAL A 72 9.68 -28.32 3.48
C VAL A 72 9.90 -27.18 4.49
N VAL A 73 10.88 -27.32 5.39
CA VAL A 73 11.19 -26.30 6.41
C VAL A 73 11.64 -24.98 5.78
N ARG A 74 12.50 -25.02 4.75
CA ARG A 74 12.99 -23.82 4.06
C ARG A 74 11.87 -23.14 3.28
N LEU A 75 10.98 -23.93 2.68
CA LEU A 75 9.80 -23.43 1.99
C LEU A 75 8.84 -22.71 2.96
N ILE A 76 8.51 -23.34 4.10
CA ILE A 76 7.66 -22.73 5.13
C ILE A 76 8.31 -21.44 5.66
N ALA A 77 9.63 -21.46 5.92
CA ALA A 77 10.35 -20.29 6.40
C ALA A 77 10.28 -19.11 5.41
N GLN A 78 10.37 -19.37 4.10
CA GLN A 78 10.21 -18.32 3.08
C GLN A 78 8.80 -17.73 3.07
N TYR A 79 7.75 -18.57 3.12
CA TYR A 79 6.36 -18.10 3.19
C TYR A 79 6.09 -17.29 4.46
N VAL A 80 6.55 -17.78 5.61
CA VAL A 80 6.43 -17.08 6.88
C VAL A 80 7.17 -15.73 6.81
N SER A 81 8.39 -15.70 6.27
CA SER A 81 9.15 -14.46 6.11
C SER A 81 8.44 -13.45 5.20
N CYS A 82 7.84 -13.89 4.09
CA CYS A 82 7.08 -13.00 3.21
C CYS A 82 5.82 -12.49 3.92
N GLY A 83 5.12 -13.37 4.63
CA GLY A 83 3.91 -13.05 5.36
C GLY A 83 4.15 -12.04 6.49
N THR A 84 5.20 -12.24 7.30
CA THR A 84 5.54 -11.31 8.39
C THR A 84 5.99 -9.95 7.86
N SER A 85 6.79 -9.91 6.79
CA SER A 85 7.17 -8.66 6.12
C SER A 85 5.96 -7.90 5.59
N TRP A 86 5.02 -8.59 4.95
CA TRP A 86 3.77 -7.99 4.46
C TRP A 86 2.92 -7.42 5.61
N LEU A 87 2.73 -8.20 6.69
CA LEU A 87 2.01 -7.76 7.87
C LEU A 87 2.67 -6.54 8.52
N SER A 88 4.01 -6.48 8.53
CA SER A 88 4.77 -5.34 9.03
C SER A 88 4.51 -4.07 8.21
N LEU A 89 4.51 -4.16 6.88
CA LEU A 89 4.19 -3.03 5.99
C LEU A 89 2.75 -2.54 6.20
N ALA A 90 1.78 -3.46 6.27
CA ALA A 90 0.38 -3.15 6.55
C ALA A 90 0.19 -2.50 7.93
N TRP A 91 0.96 -2.95 8.93
CA TRP A 91 0.98 -2.36 10.25
C TRP A 91 1.57 -0.95 10.24
N CYS A 92 2.64 -0.70 9.47
CA CYS A 92 3.22 0.63 9.33
C CYS A 92 2.21 1.64 8.76
N LEU A 93 1.44 1.25 7.73
CA LEU A 93 0.33 2.06 7.20
C LEU A 93 -0.72 2.37 8.26
N THR A 94 -1.08 1.38 9.05
CA THR A 94 -2.11 1.47 10.09
C THR A 94 -1.65 2.32 11.28
N ALA A 95 -0.39 2.18 11.67
CA ALA A 95 0.23 2.95 12.73
C ALA A 95 0.32 4.43 12.34
N TYR A 96 0.73 4.73 11.11
CA TYR A 96 0.70 6.10 10.59
C TYR A 96 -0.71 6.70 10.61
N GLN A 97 -1.71 6.00 10.09
CA GLN A 97 -3.10 6.49 10.13
C GLN A 97 -3.59 6.69 11.57
N SER A 98 -3.21 5.79 12.47
CA SER A 98 -3.58 5.89 13.88
C SER A 98 -2.93 7.09 14.54
N ALA A 99 -1.65 7.36 14.27
CA ALA A 99 -0.93 8.52 14.78
C ALA A 99 -1.51 9.84 14.24
N LEU A 100 -1.79 9.90 12.93
CA LEU A 100 -2.49 11.03 12.30
C LEU A 100 -3.84 11.30 12.96
N ARG A 101 -4.67 10.27 13.17
CA ARG A 101 -5.97 10.43 13.82
C ARG A 101 -5.82 10.89 15.27
N ASN A 102 -4.85 10.36 16.02
CA ASN A 102 -4.64 10.76 17.42
C ASN A 102 -4.17 12.21 17.56
N SER A 103 -3.43 12.74 16.57
CA SER A 103 -3.07 14.16 16.52
C SER A 103 -4.28 15.10 16.37
N ARG A 104 -5.46 14.54 16.06
CA ARG A 104 -6.73 15.23 15.90
C ARG A 104 -7.66 14.86 17.06
N VAL A 105 -8.39 15.84 17.58
CA VAL A 105 -9.05 15.79 18.90
C VAL A 105 -10.26 14.83 18.99
N GLU A 106 -10.57 13.99 17.98
CA GLU A 106 -11.81 13.21 17.95
C GLU A 106 -11.72 11.73 18.36
N LYS A 107 -12.43 11.44 19.47
CA LYS A 107 -13.26 10.25 19.81
C LYS A 107 -12.57 8.89 20.01
N ALA A 108 -12.63 8.39 21.26
CA ALA A 108 -11.87 7.24 21.77
C ALA A 108 -12.49 5.84 21.52
N ASN A 109 -13.82 5.69 21.44
CA ASN A 109 -14.45 4.35 21.50
C ASN A 109 -14.56 3.62 20.15
N LEU A 110 -14.55 4.32 19.01
CA LEU A 110 -14.54 3.69 17.68
C LEU A 110 -13.12 3.24 17.25
N ARG A 111 -12.11 3.47 18.09
CA ARG A 111 -10.68 3.40 17.76
C ARG A 111 -10.24 1.98 17.37
N CYS A 112 -10.61 0.96 18.14
CA CYS A 112 -10.14 -0.42 17.94
C CYS A 112 -10.73 -1.05 16.66
N LEU A 113 -12.05 -1.04 16.50
CA LEU A 113 -12.72 -1.62 15.33
C LEU A 113 -12.31 -0.91 14.03
N SER A 114 -12.21 0.42 14.08
CA SER A 114 -11.73 1.25 12.97
C SER A 114 -10.29 0.89 12.57
N THR A 115 -9.41 0.65 13.55
CA THR A 115 -8.03 0.21 13.29
C THR A 115 -7.98 -1.17 12.65
N VAL A 116 -8.82 -2.13 13.08
CA VAL A 116 -8.88 -3.47 12.48
C VAL A 116 -9.35 -3.41 11.02
N PHE A 117 -10.45 -2.72 10.73
CA PHE A 117 -10.91 -2.58 9.35
C PHE A 117 -9.91 -1.84 8.46
N TYR A 118 -9.27 -0.79 8.99
CA TYR A 118 -8.23 -0.08 8.25
C TYR A 118 -7.01 -0.97 7.96
N PHE A 119 -6.58 -1.75 8.95
CA PHE A 119 -5.51 -2.71 8.77
C PHE A 119 -5.83 -3.74 7.68
N LEU A 120 -7.00 -4.36 7.73
CA LEU A 120 -7.41 -5.36 6.74
C LEU A 120 -7.58 -4.76 5.34
N TRP A 121 -8.11 -3.53 5.24
CA TRP A 121 -8.15 -2.78 4.00
C TRP A 121 -6.75 -2.61 3.40
N LYS A 122 -5.82 -2.04 4.17
CA LYS A 122 -4.45 -1.80 3.72
C LYS A 122 -3.71 -3.09 3.40
N ALA A 123 -3.84 -4.10 4.25
CA ALA A 123 -3.24 -5.41 4.05
C ALA A 123 -3.71 -6.05 2.73
N GLY A 124 -5.01 -6.04 2.46
CA GLY A 124 -5.60 -6.64 1.25
C GLY A 124 -5.15 -5.94 -0.05
N VAL A 125 -5.23 -4.60 -0.11
CA VAL A 125 -4.80 -3.87 -1.30
C VAL A 125 -3.29 -4.02 -1.53
N LEU A 126 -2.49 -3.90 -0.46
CA LEU A 126 -1.04 -4.07 -0.55
C LEU A 126 -0.65 -5.48 -1.01
N LEU A 127 -1.31 -6.53 -0.50
CA LEU A 127 -1.05 -7.91 -0.91
C LEU A 127 -1.32 -8.10 -2.41
N SER A 128 -2.47 -7.61 -2.87
CA SER A 128 -2.83 -7.64 -4.29
C SER A 128 -1.78 -6.94 -5.15
N ARG A 129 -1.34 -5.75 -4.73
CA ARG A 129 -0.34 -4.96 -5.46
C ARG A 129 1.02 -5.65 -5.52
N LEU A 130 1.51 -6.17 -4.40
CA LEU A 130 2.79 -6.87 -4.33
C LEU A 130 2.79 -8.15 -5.16
N LEU A 131 1.71 -8.94 -5.10
CA LEU A 131 1.56 -10.13 -5.95
C LEU A 131 1.50 -9.75 -7.43
N ALA A 132 0.72 -8.75 -7.82
CA ALA A 132 0.63 -8.33 -9.21
C ALA A 132 1.96 -7.80 -9.77
N LEU A 133 2.70 -7.01 -8.99
CA LEU A 133 4.04 -6.57 -9.38
C LEU A 133 5.04 -7.72 -9.47
N ALA A 134 4.93 -8.73 -8.60
CA ALA A 134 5.77 -9.92 -8.65
C ALA A 134 5.46 -10.76 -9.90
N LEU A 135 4.18 -10.89 -10.28
CA LEU A 135 3.75 -11.55 -11.51
C LEU A 135 4.20 -10.77 -12.76
N LEU A 136 4.16 -9.43 -12.73
CA LEU A 136 4.71 -8.59 -13.80
C LEU A 136 6.21 -8.82 -13.96
N ALA A 137 6.96 -8.84 -12.86
CA ALA A 137 8.41 -9.09 -12.85
C ALA A 137 8.77 -10.50 -13.34
N ASP A 138 7.93 -11.50 -13.04
CA ASP A 138 8.13 -12.88 -13.49
C ASP A 138 7.74 -13.10 -14.96
N ALA A 139 6.67 -12.44 -15.41
CA ALA A 139 6.23 -12.49 -16.80
C ALA A 139 7.25 -11.79 -17.72
N PHE A 140 7.54 -10.52 -17.47
CA PHE A 140 8.24 -9.66 -18.42
C PHE A 140 9.73 -9.48 -18.08
N ARG A 141 10.51 -9.05 -19.07
CA ARG A 141 11.91 -8.63 -18.85
C ARG A 141 11.97 -7.47 -17.85
N ALA A 142 13.07 -7.39 -17.12
CA ALA A 142 13.33 -6.33 -16.13
C ALA A 142 13.10 -4.91 -16.68
N VAL A 143 13.36 -4.67 -17.98
CA VAL A 143 13.11 -3.39 -18.66
C VAL A 143 11.63 -3.01 -18.66
N TRP A 144 10.73 -3.95 -18.93
CA TRP A 144 9.29 -3.70 -18.97
C TRP A 144 8.70 -3.54 -17.58
N PHE A 145 9.18 -4.32 -16.61
CA PHE A 145 8.86 -4.09 -15.21
C PHE A 145 9.25 -2.67 -14.76
N ALA A 146 10.48 -2.25 -15.04
CA ALA A 146 10.96 -0.90 -14.72
C ALA A 146 10.19 0.20 -15.46
N ALA A 147 9.83 -0.02 -16.72
CA ALA A 147 9.03 0.92 -17.51
C ALA A 147 7.61 1.09 -16.92
N CYS A 148 6.89 -0.01 -16.66
CA CYS A 148 5.54 0.05 -16.09
C CYS A 148 5.54 0.71 -14.70
N LEU A 149 6.48 0.32 -13.83
CA LEU A 149 6.60 0.89 -12.50
C LEU A 149 7.02 2.37 -12.55
N GLY A 150 7.94 2.72 -13.45
CA GLY A 150 8.39 4.09 -13.67
C GLY A 150 7.29 5.01 -14.20
N VAL A 151 6.48 4.53 -15.16
CA VAL A 151 5.31 5.27 -15.66
C VAL A 151 4.30 5.51 -14.54
N HIS A 152 3.99 4.47 -13.76
CA HIS A 152 3.09 4.62 -12.61
C HIS A 152 3.63 5.63 -11.59
N TRP A 153 4.92 5.57 -11.29
CA TRP A 153 5.58 6.52 -10.39
C TRP A 153 5.47 7.96 -10.89
N VAL A 154 5.78 8.21 -12.17
CA VAL A 154 5.66 9.56 -12.77
C VAL A 154 4.23 10.07 -12.69
N VAL A 155 3.24 9.23 -12.99
CA VAL A 155 1.82 9.59 -12.88
C VAL A 155 1.44 9.89 -11.43
N ALA A 156 1.89 9.06 -10.47
CA ALA A 156 1.63 9.27 -9.05
C ALA A 156 2.22 10.59 -8.54
N VAL A 157 3.48 10.88 -8.89
CA VAL A 157 4.15 12.15 -8.56
C VAL A 157 3.42 13.34 -9.19
N ALA A 158 3.08 13.27 -10.47
CA ALA A 158 2.33 14.33 -11.14
C ALA A 158 0.99 14.58 -10.45
N CYS A 159 0.26 13.51 -10.10
CA CYS A 159 -0.98 13.61 -9.33
C CYS A 159 -0.78 14.28 -7.97
N LEU A 160 0.31 13.97 -7.26
CA LEU A 160 0.62 14.54 -5.95
C LEU A 160 0.93 16.04 -6.04
N ILE A 161 1.78 16.43 -6.99
CA ILE A 161 2.14 17.83 -7.25
C ILE A 161 0.91 18.63 -7.67
N HIS A 162 0.12 18.12 -8.62
CA HIS A 162 -1.13 18.78 -9.04
C HIS A 162 -2.14 18.89 -7.91
N ALA A 163 -2.16 17.93 -6.99
CA ALA A 163 -3.00 17.98 -5.81
C ALA A 163 -2.49 18.92 -4.71
N GLY A 164 -1.37 19.63 -4.91
CA GLY A 164 -0.88 20.71 -4.06
C GLY A 164 -0.60 20.27 -2.62
N THR A 165 0.28 19.28 -2.45
CA THR A 165 0.83 18.90 -1.14
C THR A 165 1.57 20.07 -0.47
N THR A 166 1.44 20.17 0.85
CA THR A 166 2.06 21.24 1.67
C THR A 166 2.52 20.64 3.01
N PHE A 167 3.28 19.56 2.98
CA PHE A 167 3.80 18.85 4.16
C PHE A 167 5.09 19.45 4.68
N CYS A 168 6.05 19.70 3.79
CA CYS A 168 7.36 20.24 4.11
C CYS A 168 7.41 21.75 3.98
N SER A 169 6.43 22.39 3.33
CA SER A 169 6.41 23.85 3.16
C SER A 169 5.01 24.44 3.16
N ALA A 170 4.89 25.66 3.69
CA ALA A 170 3.63 26.42 3.72
C ALA A 170 3.14 26.86 2.33
N ARG A 171 4.03 26.82 1.32
CA ARG A 171 3.71 27.10 -0.08
C ARG A 171 3.90 25.81 -0.89
N PRO A 172 2.95 25.46 -1.77
CA PRO A 172 3.13 24.36 -2.70
C PRO A 172 4.25 24.71 -3.71
N ASN A 173 4.86 23.69 -4.32
CA ASN A 173 5.92 23.80 -5.35
C ASN A 173 7.26 24.37 -4.87
N THR A 174 7.57 24.30 -3.58
CA THR A 174 8.95 24.49 -3.11
C THR A 174 9.80 23.27 -3.45
N PRO A 175 11.12 23.41 -3.64
CA PRO A 175 11.99 22.27 -3.96
C PRO A 175 11.96 21.18 -2.87
N THR A 176 11.78 21.58 -1.61
CA THR A 176 11.62 20.65 -0.48
C THR A 176 10.33 19.85 -0.55
N GLU A 177 9.21 20.47 -0.94
CA GLU A 177 7.94 19.78 -1.14
C GLU A 177 8.01 18.82 -2.34
N ILE A 178 8.64 19.24 -3.43
CA ILE A 178 8.82 18.40 -4.62
C ILE A 178 9.63 17.14 -4.29
N ILE A 179 10.71 17.28 -3.51
CA ILE A 179 11.50 16.11 -3.06
C ILE A 179 10.63 15.18 -2.20
N PHE A 180 9.80 15.74 -1.32
CA PHE A 180 8.87 14.95 -0.52
C PHE A 180 7.84 14.22 -1.39
N ASP A 181 7.28 14.89 -2.40
CA ASP A 181 6.34 14.30 -3.36
C ASP A 181 6.96 13.19 -4.20
N LEU A 182 8.24 13.30 -4.57
CA LEU A 182 8.96 12.25 -5.29
C LEU A 182 9.08 10.97 -4.44
N VAL A 183 9.47 11.12 -3.17
CA VAL A 183 9.60 10.01 -2.21
C VAL A 183 8.23 9.39 -1.92
N LEU A 184 7.23 10.23 -1.70
CA LEU A 184 5.85 9.82 -1.49
C LEU A 184 5.25 9.14 -2.72
N GLY A 185 5.60 9.60 -3.92
CA GLY A 185 5.25 8.96 -5.18
C GLY A 185 5.76 7.51 -5.25
N ALA A 186 6.96 7.24 -4.71
CA ALA A 186 7.48 5.88 -4.63
C ALA A 186 6.68 5.00 -3.67
N VAL A 187 6.22 5.56 -2.54
CA VAL A 187 5.27 4.87 -1.63
C VAL A 187 3.95 4.58 -2.36
N TYR A 188 3.45 5.54 -3.15
CA TYR A 188 2.23 5.43 -3.95
C TYR A 188 2.32 4.39 -5.07
N CYS A 189 3.50 3.86 -5.41
CA CYS A 189 3.60 2.70 -6.30
C CYS A 189 3.09 1.40 -5.64
N PHE A 190 3.12 1.33 -4.31
CA PHE A 190 2.75 0.14 -3.54
C PHE A 190 1.40 0.28 -2.83
N ASP A 191 1.12 1.43 -2.22
CA ASP A 191 -0.17 1.68 -1.56
C ASP A 191 -0.51 3.18 -1.50
N VAL A 192 -1.78 3.51 -1.66
CA VAL A 192 -2.28 4.89 -1.65
C VAL A 192 -2.46 5.37 -0.21
N ILE A 193 -1.56 6.21 0.29
CA ILE A 193 -1.63 6.65 1.70
C ILE A 193 -2.49 7.92 1.87
N ASN A 194 -3.25 7.99 2.96
CA ASN A 194 -4.04 9.18 3.27
C ASN A 194 -3.19 10.20 4.03
N ILE A 195 -2.73 11.21 3.32
CA ILE A 195 -1.83 12.23 3.87
C ILE A 195 -2.61 13.44 4.40
N ARG A 196 -3.81 13.69 3.84
CA ARG A 196 -4.71 14.77 4.26
C ARG A 196 -6.18 14.34 4.16
N GLU A 197 -6.85 14.20 5.30
CA GLU A 197 -8.32 14.16 5.35
C GLU A 197 -8.87 15.49 4.80
N GLY A 198 -9.55 15.42 3.65
CA GLY A 198 -10.09 16.58 2.93
C GLY A 198 -9.97 16.48 1.41
N ARG A 199 -9.16 15.55 0.87
CA ARG A 199 -9.14 15.32 -0.58
C ARG A 199 -10.45 14.74 -1.09
N SER A 200 -10.81 15.13 -2.33
CA SER A 200 -12.02 14.67 -3.02
C SER A 200 -12.09 13.14 -3.00
N ARG A 201 -13.23 12.58 -2.59
CA ARG A 201 -13.50 11.13 -2.61
C ARG A 201 -13.20 10.51 -3.99
N HIS A 202 -13.33 11.31 -5.04
CA HIS A 202 -12.99 10.93 -6.41
C HIS A 202 -11.51 10.62 -6.60
N PHE A 203 -10.59 11.34 -5.94
CA PHE A 203 -9.16 11.07 -6.03
C PHE A 203 -8.81 9.65 -5.58
N TYR A 204 -9.25 9.26 -4.37
CA TYR A 204 -9.02 7.92 -3.85
C TYR A 204 -9.73 6.85 -4.69
N ALA A 205 -10.95 7.10 -5.15
CA ALA A 205 -11.66 6.19 -6.05
C ALA A 205 -10.88 5.96 -7.35
N THR A 206 -10.37 7.03 -7.97
CA THR A 206 -9.53 6.93 -9.18
C THR A 206 -8.25 6.14 -8.90
N CYS A 207 -7.52 6.44 -7.82
CA CYS A 207 -6.29 5.72 -7.49
C CYS A 207 -6.52 4.21 -7.27
N TYR A 208 -7.54 3.83 -6.50
CA TYR A 208 -7.86 2.42 -6.31
C TYR A 208 -8.35 1.75 -7.59
N THR A 209 -9.05 2.47 -8.47
CA THR A 209 -9.45 1.94 -9.79
C THR A 209 -8.24 1.64 -10.65
N VAL A 210 -7.28 2.57 -10.73
CA VAL A 210 -6.02 2.38 -11.47
C VAL A 210 -5.27 1.17 -10.91
N PHE A 211 -5.15 1.05 -9.59
CA PHE A 211 -4.53 -0.12 -8.94
C PHE A 211 -5.23 -1.42 -9.32
N GLY A 212 -6.56 -1.46 -9.26
CA GLY A 212 -7.34 -2.65 -9.61
C GLY A 212 -7.12 -3.08 -11.07
N VAL A 213 -7.15 -2.12 -12.00
CA VAL A 213 -6.94 -2.37 -13.43
C VAL A 213 -5.51 -2.85 -13.71
N GLU A 214 -4.50 -2.17 -13.17
CA GLU A 214 -3.10 -2.56 -13.33
C GLU A 214 -2.85 -3.96 -12.75
N ASN A 215 -3.33 -4.21 -11.53
CA ASN A 215 -3.14 -5.50 -10.86
C ASN A 215 -3.79 -6.64 -11.64
N LEU A 216 -5.02 -6.42 -12.13
CA LEU A 216 -5.73 -7.38 -12.95
C LEU A 216 -5.00 -7.63 -14.28
N THR A 217 -4.56 -6.55 -14.95
CA THR A 217 -3.82 -6.62 -16.22
C THR A 217 -2.55 -7.44 -16.08
N PHE A 218 -1.77 -7.22 -15.02
CA PHE A 218 -0.54 -7.97 -14.77
C PHE A 218 -0.83 -9.44 -14.47
N ALA A 219 -1.84 -9.74 -13.66
CA ALA A 219 -2.21 -11.11 -13.32
C ALA A 219 -2.76 -11.89 -14.53
N VAL A 220 -3.61 -11.25 -15.36
CA VAL A 220 -4.15 -11.82 -16.60
C VAL A 220 -3.02 -12.05 -17.62
N ALA A 221 -2.13 -11.07 -17.81
CA ALA A 221 -0.99 -11.21 -18.71
C ALA A 221 -0.08 -12.38 -18.31
N TRP A 222 0.19 -12.55 -17.01
CA TRP A 222 0.95 -13.69 -16.50
C TRP A 222 0.22 -15.03 -16.66
N PHE A 223 -1.11 -15.04 -16.48
CA PHE A 223 -1.93 -16.25 -16.63
C PHE A 223 -1.96 -16.77 -18.07
N PHE A 224 -2.17 -15.88 -19.04
CA PHE A 224 -2.25 -16.22 -20.47
C PHE A 224 -0.90 -16.29 -21.19
N ARG A 225 0.22 -15.93 -20.53
CA ARG A 225 1.58 -16.02 -21.07
C ARG A 225 1.87 -17.28 -21.91
N PRO A 226 1.52 -18.51 -21.47
CA PRO A 226 1.82 -19.73 -22.26
C PRO A 226 1.04 -19.82 -23.57
N TRP A 227 -0.09 -19.12 -23.67
CA TRP A 227 -1.05 -19.18 -24.78
C TRP A 227 -0.90 -18.03 -25.79
N LEU A 228 0.11 -17.17 -25.64
CA LEU A 228 0.39 -16.04 -26.51
C LEU A 228 1.60 -16.33 -27.44
N PRO A 229 1.45 -17.14 -28.51
CA PRO A 229 2.52 -17.34 -29.47
C PRO A 229 2.73 -16.08 -30.34
N GLY A 230 3.98 -15.60 -30.42
CA GLY A 230 4.43 -14.67 -31.47
C GLY A 230 4.37 -13.16 -31.17
N VAL A 231 3.49 -12.64 -30.31
CA VAL A 231 3.43 -11.19 -30.02
C VAL A 231 4.53 -10.75 -29.02
N VAL A 232 5.25 -11.71 -28.43
CA VAL A 232 5.94 -11.51 -27.16
C VAL A 232 7.44 -11.83 -27.14
N GLU A 233 8.10 -11.78 -28.30
CA GLU A 233 9.57 -11.80 -28.37
C GLU A 233 10.20 -10.43 -27.98
N VAL A 234 9.41 -9.34 -27.99
CA VAL A 234 9.87 -7.98 -27.68
C VAL A 234 9.90 -7.68 -26.17
N GLY A 235 9.34 -8.55 -25.31
CA GLY A 235 9.23 -8.21 -23.88
C GLY A 235 9.19 -9.30 -22.83
N LEU A 236 8.96 -10.57 -23.15
CA LEU A 236 9.09 -11.64 -22.15
C LEU A 236 10.52 -12.14 -22.07
N ALA A 237 10.97 -12.50 -20.87
CA ALA A 237 12.19 -13.27 -20.74
C ALA A 237 11.93 -14.67 -21.32
N ARG A 238 12.56 -15.00 -22.46
CA ARG A 238 12.58 -16.38 -22.98
C ARG A 238 13.37 -17.24 -21.97
N ARG A 239 12.69 -17.73 -20.94
CA ARG A 239 13.17 -18.85 -20.13
C ARG A 239 12.66 -20.15 -20.76
N PRO A 240 13.48 -21.21 -20.80
CA PRO A 240 13.02 -22.52 -21.23
C PRO A 240 12.06 -23.07 -20.16
N THR A 241 10.76 -22.83 -20.33
CA THR A 241 9.72 -23.00 -19.29
C THR A 241 9.03 -24.37 -19.29
N ASP A 242 9.34 -25.28 -20.20
CA ASP A 242 8.54 -26.50 -20.35
C ASP A 242 8.77 -27.57 -19.26
N THR A 243 9.91 -27.51 -18.58
CA THR A 243 10.25 -28.41 -17.46
C THR A 243 10.05 -27.76 -16.09
N PHE A 244 10.26 -26.44 -15.98
CA PHE A 244 10.30 -25.72 -14.71
C PHE A 244 8.92 -25.29 -14.20
N ASP A 245 7.99 -24.92 -15.10
CA ASP A 245 6.59 -24.65 -14.72
C ASP A 245 5.93 -25.90 -14.13
N ARG A 246 6.33 -27.12 -14.56
CA ARG A 246 5.75 -28.38 -14.08
C ARG A 246 6.09 -28.72 -12.62
N GLU A 247 7.25 -28.30 -12.11
CA GLU A 247 7.75 -28.76 -10.81
C GLU A 247 7.24 -27.92 -9.63
N ARG A 248 6.90 -26.64 -9.83
CA ARG A 248 6.27 -25.79 -8.78
C ARG A 248 4.75 -25.63 -8.91
N VAL A 249 4.20 -25.62 -10.13
CA VAL A 249 2.73 -25.62 -10.34
C VAL A 249 2.09 -26.92 -9.86
N GLY A 250 2.89 -27.93 -9.52
CA GLY A 250 2.44 -29.15 -8.84
C GLY A 250 1.87 -28.93 -7.42
N VAL A 251 2.17 -27.80 -6.74
CA VAL A 251 1.65 -27.54 -5.38
C VAL A 251 0.41 -26.66 -5.38
N PHE A 252 0.36 -25.64 -6.27
CA PHE A 252 -0.83 -24.81 -6.44
C PHE A 252 -1.08 -24.52 -7.93
N PRO A 253 -2.33 -24.66 -8.40
CA PRO A 253 -2.68 -24.41 -9.79
C PRO A 253 -2.58 -22.91 -10.10
N ARG A 254 -2.22 -22.54 -11.35
CA ARG A 254 -2.01 -21.13 -11.78
C ARG A 254 -3.17 -20.19 -11.46
N TRP A 255 -4.40 -20.71 -11.43
CA TRP A 255 -5.59 -19.92 -11.09
C TRP A 255 -5.58 -19.44 -9.63
N SER A 256 -4.83 -20.09 -8.73
CA SER A 256 -4.75 -19.69 -7.32
C SER A 256 -4.09 -18.32 -7.14
N LEU A 257 -3.06 -18.01 -7.94
CA LEU A 257 -2.37 -16.71 -7.90
C LEU A 257 -3.25 -15.60 -8.46
N LEU A 258 -3.99 -15.88 -9.55
CA LEU A 258 -4.99 -14.95 -10.09
C LEU A 258 -6.09 -14.67 -9.06
N LEU A 259 -6.64 -15.72 -8.44
CA LEU A 259 -7.61 -15.58 -7.35
C LEU A 259 -7.01 -14.87 -6.12
N GLY A 260 -5.73 -15.06 -5.85
CA GLY A 260 -5.01 -14.36 -4.78
C GLY A 260 -4.95 -12.86 -5.02
N VAL A 261 -4.55 -12.43 -6.23
CA VAL A 261 -4.49 -11.01 -6.61
C VAL A 261 -5.88 -10.37 -6.57
N VAL A 262 -6.87 -10.99 -7.21
CA VAL A 262 -8.24 -10.44 -7.30
C VAL A 262 -8.94 -10.51 -5.94
N GLY A 263 -8.85 -11.64 -5.25
CA GLY A 263 -9.47 -11.87 -3.95
C GLY A 263 -8.92 -10.95 -2.87
N ALA A 264 -7.60 -10.74 -2.81
CA ALA A 264 -7.00 -9.79 -1.87
C ALA A 264 -7.43 -8.35 -2.14
N PHE A 265 -7.54 -7.95 -3.42
CA PHE A 265 -8.00 -6.62 -3.80
C PHE A 265 -9.47 -6.41 -3.39
N VAL A 266 -10.35 -7.35 -3.77
CA VAL A 266 -11.78 -7.31 -3.44
C VAL A 266 -11.98 -7.29 -1.92
N LEU A 267 -11.23 -8.11 -1.18
CA LEU A 267 -11.25 -8.09 0.28
C LEU A 267 -10.82 -6.72 0.83
N GLY A 268 -9.73 -6.15 0.29
CA GLY A 268 -9.25 -4.82 0.68
C GLY A 268 -10.31 -3.73 0.46
N ILE A 269 -10.97 -3.73 -0.70
CA ILE A 269 -12.05 -2.78 -1.02
C ILE A 269 -13.29 -3.04 -0.15
N ALA A 270 -13.66 -4.30 0.13
CA ALA A 270 -14.77 -4.61 1.02
C ALA A 270 -14.52 -4.11 2.45
N MET A 271 -13.29 -4.26 2.95
CA MET A 271 -12.88 -3.74 4.25
C MET A 271 -12.81 -2.21 4.27
N MET A 272 -12.41 -1.56 3.18
CA MET A 272 -12.52 -0.11 3.01
C MET A 272 -13.97 0.37 3.15
N LEU A 273 -14.89 -0.25 2.43
CA LEU A 273 -16.31 0.12 2.47
C LEU A 273 -16.88 -0.10 3.87
N SER A 274 -16.49 -1.19 4.54
CA SER A 274 -16.87 -1.50 5.92
C SER A 274 -16.32 -0.46 6.90
N TYR A 275 -15.07 -0.04 6.72
CA TYR A 275 -14.44 1.04 7.49
C TYR A 275 -15.24 2.34 7.38
N TYR A 276 -15.60 2.77 6.17
CA TYR A 276 -16.37 4.01 5.97
C TYR A 276 -17.82 3.90 6.44
N ARG A 277 -18.42 2.70 6.40
CA ARG A 277 -19.81 2.48 6.81
C ARG A 277 -19.99 2.37 8.31
N PHE A 278 -19.11 1.63 8.99
CA PHE A 278 -19.31 1.27 10.41
C PHE A 278 -18.34 1.98 11.36
N ALA A 279 -17.20 2.46 10.85
CA ALA A 279 -16.09 2.89 11.69
C ALA A 279 -15.59 4.32 11.44
N HIS A 280 -16.13 5.02 10.43
CA HIS A 280 -15.79 6.42 10.15
C HIS A 280 -16.76 7.37 10.88
N PRO A 281 -16.29 8.29 11.75
CA PRO A 281 -17.15 9.12 12.61
C PRO A 281 -18.02 10.19 11.91
N SER A 282 -17.94 10.34 10.58
CA SER A 282 -18.68 11.40 9.88
C SER A 282 -20.12 10.98 9.58
N HIS A 283 -21.07 11.58 10.30
CA HIS A 283 -22.52 11.44 10.09
C HIS A 283 -23.06 11.99 8.74
N TYR A 284 -22.20 12.21 7.74
CA TYR A 284 -22.53 12.72 6.40
C TYR A 284 -21.82 11.93 5.27
N ALA A 285 -21.61 10.64 5.46
CA ALA A 285 -21.18 9.75 4.37
C ALA A 285 -22.41 9.11 3.69
N ARG A 286 -23.19 9.90 2.94
CA ARG A 286 -23.96 9.29 1.84
C ARG A 286 -22.92 8.73 0.86
N VAL A 287 -22.73 7.42 0.87
CA VAL A 287 -22.05 6.70 -0.20
C VAL A 287 -22.95 6.90 -1.43
N CYS A 288 -22.57 7.80 -2.33
CA CYS A 288 -23.31 7.96 -3.58
C CYS A 288 -23.01 6.71 -4.42
N PHE A 289 -24.01 5.83 -4.53
CA PHE A 289 -23.92 4.58 -5.28
C PHE A 289 -23.60 4.79 -6.78
N GLU A 290 -23.79 6.00 -7.31
CA GLU A 290 -23.49 6.34 -8.71
C GLU A 290 -22.01 6.15 -9.07
N SER A 291 -21.08 6.50 -8.17
CA SER A 291 -19.63 6.30 -8.40
C SER A 291 -19.24 4.82 -8.37
N LEU A 292 -19.96 4.00 -7.59
CA LEU A 292 -19.77 2.55 -7.51
C LEU A 292 -20.37 1.85 -8.74
N PHE A 293 -21.47 2.40 -9.28
CA PHE A 293 -22.08 1.93 -10.52
C PHE A 293 -21.14 2.13 -11.70
N PHE A 294 -20.53 3.31 -11.86
CA PHE A 294 -19.49 3.52 -12.88
C PHE A 294 -18.25 2.64 -12.67
N PHE A 295 -17.87 2.35 -11.42
CA PHE A 295 -16.77 1.45 -11.08
C PHE A 295 -17.05 -0.01 -11.50
N VAL A 296 -18.27 -0.51 -11.26
CA VAL A 296 -18.69 -1.85 -11.71
C VAL A 296 -18.91 -1.89 -13.21
N LEU A 297 -19.49 -0.84 -13.81
CA LEU A 297 -19.70 -0.74 -15.26
C LEU A 297 -18.37 -0.66 -16.02
N PHE A 298 -17.38 0.10 -15.52
CA PHE A 298 -16.07 0.21 -16.13
C PHE A 298 -15.30 -1.11 -16.08
N ILE A 299 -15.39 -1.87 -14.97
CA ILE A 299 -14.84 -3.24 -14.90
C ILE A 299 -15.60 -4.19 -15.82
N TYR A 300 -16.93 -4.05 -15.94
CA TYR A 300 -17.75 -4.85 -16.85
C TYR A 300 -17.39 -4.62 -18.33
N TYR A 301 -17.20 -3.37 -18.75
CA TYR A 301 -16.81 -2.99 -20.12
C TYR A 301 -15.34 -3.27 -20.48
N LEU A 302 -14.48 -3.56 -19.49
CA LEU A 302 -13.09 -3.95 -19.75
C LEU A 302 -12.91 -5.48 -19.82
N VAL A 303 -13.89 -6.24 -19.33
CA VAL A 303 -13.85 -7.71 -19.22
C VAL A 303 -14.78 -8.41 -20.23
N PHE A 304 -15.77 -7.70 -20.78
CA PHE A 304 -16.67 -8.15 -21.86
C PHE A 304 -16.65 -7.16 -23.03
#